data_AF-A0A938GCP8-F1
#
_entry.id   AF-A0A938GCP8-F1
#
_cell.length_a   1.000
_cell.length_b   1.000
_cell.length_c   1.000
_cell.angle_alpha   90.00
_cell.angle_beta   90.00
_cell.angle_gamma   90.00
#
_symmetry.space_group_name_H-M   'P 1'
#
loop_
_entity.id
_entity.type
_entity.pdbx_description
1 polymer ?
#
loop_
_entity_poly.entity_id
_entity_poly.type
_entity_poly.pdbx_seq_one_letter_code
_entity_poly.pdbx_strand_id
1 'polypeptide(L)'
;MSIGMLAFANSGWRATVGAVRAAAFLTALFLLAMALHPIRAEEPKIYLIELFSTNQVLLHFNTNAHRTYTVQYLDLVSSDTKKASLSNNNSNPARWSNLAVLPAIPFANHYIIVDTRTTPARIYRLLVEP
;
A
#
# COMPACT_ATOMS: atom_id res chain seq x y z
N MET A 1 43.49 6.91 -72.11
CA MET A 1 43.33 7.49 -70.76
C MET A 1 42.09 6.88 -70.14
N SER A 2 42.27 5.99 -69.16
CA SER A 2 41.17 5.29 -68.49
C SER A 2 40.67 6.13 -67.33
N ILE A 3 39.38 6.46 -67.31
CA ILE A 3 38.70 7.16 -66.20
C ILE A 3 38.25 6.08 -65.22
N GLY A 4 39.03 5.89 -64.16
CA GLY A 4 38.64 5.08 -63.00
C GLY A 4 37.52 5.78 -62.24
N MET A 5 36.29 5.32 -62.45
CA MET A 5 35.09 5.83 -61.80
C MET A 5 34.95 5.16 -60.43
N LEU A 6 35.06 5.97 -59.37
CA LEU A 6 34.96 5.58 -57.96
C LEU A 6 33.59 4.96 -57.66
N ALA A 7 33.59 3.70 -57.20
CA ALA A 7 32.39 3.02 -56.73
C ALA A 7 31.96 3.57 -55.35
N PHE A 8 30.68 3.92 -55.28
CA PHE A 8 30.03 4.65 -54.21
C PHE A 8 30.01 3.92 -52.85
N ALA A 9 30.49 4.62 -51.82
CA ALA A 9 30.28 4.32 -50.42
C ALA A 9 28.81 4.62 -50.01
N ASN A 10 27.86 3.74 -50.35
CA ASN A 10 26.42 3.96 -50.09
C ASN A 10 25.79 3.02 -49.04
N SER A 11 26.56 2.16 -48.36
CA SER A 11 26.02 1.16 -47.42
C SER A 11 25.89 1.64 -45.96
N GLY A 12 26.66 2.65 -45.54
CA GLY A 12 26.74 3.07 -44.12
C GLY A 12 25.54 3.88 -43.61
N TRP A 13 24.87 4.66 -44.46
CA TRP A 13 23.78 5.55 -44.03
C TRP A 13 22.50 4.79 -43.67
N ARG A 14 22.22 3.67 -44.35
CA ARG A 14 21.05 2.82 -44.06
C ARG A 14 21.20 2.07 -42.74
N ALA A 15 22.42 1.61 -42.44
CA ALA A 15 22.73 0.92 -41.20
C ALA A 15 22.61 1.85 -39.99
N THR A 16 23.09 3.09 -40.11
CA THR A 16 23.00 4.10 -39.04
C THR A 16 21.56 4.55 -38.76
N VAL A 17 20.74 4.79 -39.79
CA VAL A 17 19.31 5.11 -39.61
C VAL A 17 18.53 3.94 -38.98
N GLY A 18 18.85 2.71 -39.36
CA GLY A 18 18.28 1.51 -38.73
C GLY A 18 18.63 1.39 -37.24
N ALA A 19 19.89 1.61 -36.89
CA ALA A 19 20.36 1.58 -35.49
C ALA A 19 19.69 2.65 -34.63
N VAL A 20 19.53 3.87 -35.13
CA VAL A 20 18.86 4.97 -34.40
C VAL A 20 17.39 4.66 -34.14
N ARG A 21 16.68 4.10 -35.13
CA ARG A 21 15.27 3.69 -34.97
C ARG A 21 15.11 2.56 -33.95
N ALA A 22 16.01 1.57 -33.99
CA ALA A 22 16.01 0.48 -33.02
C ALA A 22 16.27 1.00 -31.59
N ALA A 23 17.24 1.90 -31.42
CA ALA A 23 17.53 2.51 -30.12
C ALA A 23 16.32 3.29 -29.58
N ALA A 24 15.69 4.13 -30.41
CA ALA A 24 14.51 4.90 -30.01
C ALA A 24 13.33 3.99 -29.62
N PHE A 25 13.10 2.90 -30.36
CA PHE A 25 12.06 1.92 -30.04
C PHE A 25 12.34 1.23 -28.70
N LEU A 26 13.58 0.80 -28.46
CA LEU A 26 13.97 0.17 -27.19
C LEU A 26 13.86 1.15 -26.01
N THR A 27 14.24 2.42 -26.19
CA THR A 27 14.07 3.44 -25.15
C THR A 27 12.59 3.70 -24.85
N ALA A 28 11.74 3.81 -25.87
CA ALA A 28 10.30 3.97 -25.67
C ALA A 28 9.67 2.75 -24.96
N LEU A 29 10.09 1.54 -25.33
CA LEU A 29 9.63 0.31 -24.68
C LEU A 29 10.07 0.25 -23.22
N PHE A 30 11.30 0.66 -22.91
CA PHE A 30 11.83 0.73 -21.55
C PHE A 30 11.05 1.74 -20.68
N LEU A 31 10.79 2.93 -21.22
CA LEU A 31 9.99 3.96 -20.52
C LEU A 31 8.55 3.50 -20.29
N LEU A 32 7.94 2.84 -21.27
CA LEU A 32 6.59 2.27 -21.13
C LEU A 32 6.56 1.17 -20.07
N ALA A 33 7.56 0.30 -20.03
CA ALA A 33 7.68 -0.73 -18.99
C ALA A 33 7.82 -0.10 -17.60
N MET A 34 8.58 0.98 -17.46
CA MET A 34 8.69 1.72 -16.19
C MET A 34 7.36 2.37 -15.77
N ALA A 35 6.63 2.97 -16.71
CA ALA A 35 5.34 3.60 -16.46
C ALA A 35 4.24 2.60 -16.08
N LEU A 36 4.35 1.35 -16.55
CA LEU A 36 3.40 0.27 -16.26
C LEU A 36 3.69 -0.46 -14.94
N HIS A 37 4.70 -0.08 -14.17
CA HIS A 37 4.92 -0.71 -12.86
C HIS A 37 3.73 -0.40 -11.94
N PRO A 38 2.94 -1.41 -11.55
CA PRO A 38 1.87 -1.18 -10.59
C PRO A 38 2.53 -0.75 -9.27
N ILE A 39 2.28 0.49 -8.86
CA ILE A 39 2.57 0.92 -7.50
C ILE A 39 1.63 0.10 -6.62
N ARG A 40 2.15 -0.97 -6.03
CA ARG A 40 1.38 -1.81 -5.12
C ARG A 40 1.01 -0.93 -3.93
N ALA A 41 -0.27 -0.66 -3.75
CA ALA A 41 -0.75 0.01 -2.55
C ALA A 41 -0.29 -0.78 -1.34
N GLU A 42 0.44 -0.13 -0.43
CA GLU A 42 0.93 -0.75 0.78
C GLU A 42 -0.26 -1.31 1.57
N GLU A 43 -0.07 -2.48 2.19
CA GLU A 43 -1.08 -3.04 3.06
C GLU A 43 -1.30 -2.07 4.23
N PRO A 44 -2.53 -1.57 4.45
CA PRO A 44 -2.78 -0.56 5.46
C PRO A 44 -2.48 -1.12 6.84
N LYS A 45 -1.54 -0.48 7.52
CA LYS A 45 -1.02 -0.92 8.81
C LYS A 45 -1.06 0.24 9.80
N ILE A 46 -1.54 -0.07 11.01
CA ILE A 46 -1.38 0.82 12.17
C ILE A 46 0.08 0.73 12.60
N TYR A 47 0.83 1.81 12.44
CA TYR A 47 2.25 1.85 12.80
C TYR A 47 2.50 2.49 14.17
N LEU A 48 1.57 3.30 14.67
CA LEU A 48 1.65 3.90 16.00
C LEU A 48 0.25 4.05 16.62
N ILE A 49 0.18 3.79 17.92
CA ILE A 49 -1.01 3.96 18.76
C ILE A 49 -0.60 4.79 19.96
N GLU A 50 -1.23 5.95 20.12
CA GLU A 50 -0.99 6.86 21.23
C GLU A 50 -2.27 7.11 22.01
N LEU A 51 -2.12 7.32 23.31
CA LEU A 51 -3.20 7.86 24.12
C LEU A 51 -3.26 9.37 23.86
N PHE A 52 -4.37 9.86 23.31
CA PHE A 52 -4.55 11.28 23.04
C PHE A 52 -5.21 12.00 24.22
N SER A 53 -6.22 11.36 24.83
CA SER A 53 -6.93 11.88 26.01
C SER A 53 -7.58 10.72 26.77
N THR A 54 -8.25 10.99 27.90
CA THR A 54 -8.84 9.99 28.80
C THR A 54 -9.75 8.98 28.12
N ASN A 55 -10.41 9.38 27.01
CA ASN A 55 -11.29 8.52 26.22
C ASN A 55 -11.00 8.65 24.72
N GLN A 56 -9.75 8.92 24.35
CA GLN A 56 -9.38 9.10 22.94
C GLN A 56 -8.04 8.44 22.65
N VAL A 57 -8.01 7.68 21.57
CA VAL A 57 -6.80 7.09 21.02
C VAL A 57 -6.47 7.73 19.68
N LEU A 58 -5.20 8.03 19.49
CA LEU A 58 -4.66 8.50 18.23
C LEU A 58 -4.04 7.31 17.50
N LEU A 59 -4.64 6.92 16.38
CA LEU A 59 -4.14 5.86 15.52
C LEU A 59 -3.45 6.47 14.32
N HIS A 60 -2.21 6.07 14.08
CA HIS A 60 -1.45 6.49 12.91
C HIS A 60 -1.39 5.36 11.88
N PHE A 61 -1.96 5.61 10.71
CA PHE A 61 -1.96 4.70 9.57
C PHE A 61 -2.21 5.47 8.28
N ASN A 62 -1.72 4.94 7.15
CA ASN A 62 -1.97 5.53 5.84
C ASN A 62 -3.28 5.02 5.27
N THR A 63 -4.04 5.90 4.63
CA THR A 63 -5.22 5.53 3.86
C THR A 63 -4.92 5.56 2.37
N ASN A 64 -5.48 4.58 1.67
CA ASN A 64 -5.52 4.56 0.22
C ASN A 64 -6.86 5.16 -0.23
N ALA A 65 -6.84 5.84 -1.38
CA ALA A 65 -8.07 6.30 -2.00
C ALA A 65 -9.00 5.11 -2.30
N HIS A 66 -10.32 5.35 -2.26
CA HIS A 66 -11.35 4.36 -2.57
C HIS A 66 -11.31 3.12 -1.68
N ARG A 67 -11.04 3.27 -0.37
CA ARG A 67 -11.18 2.17 0.60
C ARG A 67 -11.83 2.65 1.88
N THR A 68 -12.73 1.85 2.43
CA THR A 68 -13.34 2.14 3.73
C THR A 68 -12.55 1.45 4.83
N TYR A 69 -12.24 2.18 5.90
CA TYR A 69 -11.45 1.68 7.02
C TYR A 69 -12.32 1.61 8.27
N THR A 70 -12.57 0.40 8.77
CA THR A 70 -13.24 0.20 10.04
C THR A 70 -12.22 -0.19 11.09
N VAL A 71 -12.06 0.65 12.11
CA VAL A 71 -11.22 0.34 13.27
C VAL A 71 -11.99 -0.64 14.13
N GLN A 72 -11.37 -1.80 14.36
CA GLN A 72 -11.92 -2.83 15.23
C GLN A 72 -11.01 -3.01 16.44
N TYR A 73 -11.62 -3.38 17.56
CA TYR A 73 -10.91 -3.69 18.79
C TYR A 73 -11.29 -5.08 19.31
N LEU A 74 -10.40 -5.64 20.11
CA LEU A 74 -10.59 -6.87 20.84
C LEU A 74 -10.56 -6.58 22.34
N ASP A 75 -11.64 -6.90 23.05
CA ASP A 75 -11.66 -6.84 24.51
C ASP A 75 -10.85 -8.00 25.09
N LEU A 76 -9.72 -7.66 25.73
CA LEU A 76 -8.98 -8.60 26.56
C LEU A 76 -9.59 -8.55 27.96
N VAL A 77 -10.50 -9.48 28.27
CA VAL A 77 -11.08 -9.58 29.62
C VAL A 77 -9.96 -9.92 30.60
N SER A 78 -9.58 -8.93 31.40
CA SER A 78 -8.60 -9.07 32.47
C SER A 78 -9.24 -9.76 33.67
N SER A 79 -8.97 -11.05 33.86
CA SER A 79 -8.65 -11.57 35.21
C SER A 79 -8.29 -13.06 35.25
N ASP A 80 -8.67 -13.92 34.29
CA ASP A 80 -8.50 -15.37 34.56
C ASP A 80 -8.30 -16.36 33.39
N THR A 81 -8.08 -15.92 32.16
CA THR A 81 -8.03 -16.89 31.04
C THR A 81 -6.82 -16.73 30.13
N LYS A 82 -5.93 -17.72 30.27
CA LYS A 82 -5.07 -18.27 29.21
C LYS A 82 -5.61 -17.93 27.83
N LYS A 83 -4.82 -17.20 27.05
CA LYS A 83 -5.04 -16.94 25.62
C LYS A 83 -6.44 -16.37 25.36
N ALA A 84 -6.55 -15.06 25.14
CA ALA A 84 -7.51 -14.59 24.15
C ALA A 84 -7.20 -15.39 22.87
N SER A 85 -7.98 -16.44 22.63
CA SER A 85 -7.63 -17.47 21.67
C SER A 85 -7.81 -16.86 20.29
N LEU A 86 -6.71 -16.34 19.75
CA LEU A 86 -6.53 -16.14 18.32
C LEU A 86 -6.50 -17.49 17.56
N SER A 87 -6.63 -18.62 18.27
CA SER A 87 -6.73 -19.95 17.71
C SER A 87 -8.20 -20.31 17.45
N ASN A 88 -8.47 -20.70 16.21
CA ASN A 88 -9.75 -21.14 15.64
C ASN A 88 -10.39 -22.38 16.32
N ASN A 89 -9.78 -22.89 17.40
CA ASN A 89 -10.12 -24.17 18.01
C ASN A 89 -10.74 -24.06 19.42
N ASN A 90 -11.11 -22.86 19.88
CA ASN A 90 -11.83 -22.69 21.15
C ASN A 90 -13.26 -22.18 20.90
N SER A 91 -14.24 -22.76 21.59
CA SER A 91 -15.69 -22.60 21.35
C SER A 91 -16.26 -21.20 21.64
N ASN A 92 -15.42 -20.24 22.03
CA ASN A 92 -15.80 -18.84 22.17
C ASN A 92 -14.73 -17.95 21.50
N PRO A 93 -14.80 -17.71 20.19
CA PRO A 93 -13.81 -16.91 19.48
C PRO A 93 -13.82 -15.49 20.05
N ALA A 94 -12.63 -14.93 20.28
CA ALA A 94 -12.51 -13.55 20.69
C ALA A 94 -13.20 -12.65 19.63
N ARG A 95 -14.25 -11.93 20.05
CA ARG A 95 -15.10 -11.17 19.12
C ARG A 95 -14.51 -9.80 18.88
N TRP A 96 -14.17 -9.53 17.63
CA TRP A 96 -13.81 -8.20 17.17
C TRP A 96 -15.06 -7.34 17.11
N SER A 97 -14.99 -6.14 17.66
CA SER A 97 -16.08 -5.16 17.65
C SER A 97 -15.65 -3.92 16.90
N ASN A 98 -16.58 -3.30 16.16
CA ASN A 98 -16.32 -2.06 15.44
C ASN A 98 -16.28 -0.90 16.43
N LEU A 99 -15.26 -0.06 16.32
CA LEU A 99 -15.10 1.16 17.12
C LEU A 99 -15.45 2.40 16.30
N ALA A 100 -14.93 2.51 15.08
CA ALA A 100 -15.19 3.65 14.21
C ALA A 100 -15.06 3.25 12.74
N VAL A 101 -15.84 3.90 11.88
CA VAL A 101 -15.69 3.85 10.43
C VAL A 101 -15.04 5.17 10.00
N LEU A 102 -13.90 5.07 9.33
CA LEU A 102 -13.07 6.21 8.95
C LEU A 102 -13.20 6.46 7.44
N PRO A 103 -13.42 7.72 7.03
CA PRO A 103 -13.52 8.06 5.62
C PRO A 103 -12.16 7.91 4.92
N ALA A 104 -12.22 7.47 3.65
CA ALA A 104 -11.08 7.43 2.75
C ALA A 104 -10.66 8.86 2.37
N ILE A 105 -9.75 9.46 3.13
CA ILE A 105 -9.23 10.79 2.81
C ILE A 105 -7.75 10.64 2.46
N PRO A 106 -7.32 10.92 1.21
CA PRO A 106 -6.02 10.52 0.66
C PRO A 106 -4.77 11.09 1.35
N PHE A 107 -4.92 11.85 2.45
CA PHE A 107 -3.83 12.51 3.16
C PHE A 107 -3.91 12.41 4.69
N ALA A 108 -4.93 11.75 5.26
CA ALA A 108 -5.01 11.59 6.70
C ALA A 108 -4.02 10.49 7.13
N ASN A 109 -2.94 10.88 7.80
CA ASN A 109 -1.93 9.99 8.36
C ASN A 109 -2.24 9.56 9.80
N HIS A 110 -3.19 10.23 10.44
CA HIS A 110 -3.62 9.94 11.81
C HIS A 110 -5.11 10.22 12.01
N TYR A 111 -5.72 9.48 12.94
CA TYR A 111 -7.12 9.61 13.31
C TYR A 111 -7.27 9.60 14.82
N ILE A 112 -7.96 10.60 15.36
CA ILE A 112 -8.38 10.63 16.76
C ILE A 112 -9.73 9.93 16.86
N ILE A 113 -9.77 8.87 17.65
CA ILE A 113 -10.95 8.03 17.80
C ILE A 113 -11.38 8.04 19.25
N VAL A 114 -12.66 8.33 19.46
CA VAL A 114 -13.26 8.26 20.79
C VAL A 114 -13.35 6.80 21.20
N ASP A 115 -12.74 6.48 22.34
CA ASP A 115 -12.80 5.18 22.97
C ASP A 115 -13.11 5.35 24.46
N THR A 116 -14.40 5.24 24.80
CA THR A 116 -14.92 5.45 26.16
C THR A 116 -14.80 4.25 27.09
N ARG A 117 -14.16 3.18 26.64
CA ARG A 117 -14.01 1.96 27.46
C ARG A 117 -12.96 2.18 28.54
N THR A 118 -13.07 1.43 29.64
CA THR A 118 -12.21 1.59 30.84
C THR A 118 -11.10 0.55 30.97
N THR A 119 -11.10 -0.51 30.15
CA THR A 119 -10.12 -1.61 30.22
C THR A 119 -8.77 -1.22 29.61
N PRO A 120 -7.63 -1.39 30.30
CA PRO A 120 -6.33 -0.88 29.82
C PRO A 120 -5.66 -1.73 28.74
N ALA A 121 -6.01 -3.02 28.60
CA ALA A 121 -5.39 -3.92 27.62
C ALA A 121 -6.28 -4.11 26.38
N ARG A 122 -5.83 -3.65 25.21
CA ARG A 122 -6.60 -3.73 23.96
C ARG A 122 -5.70 -4.04 22.78
N ILE A 123 -6.28 -4.73 21.79
CA ILE A 123 -5.66 -4.94 20.48
C ILE A 123 -6.56 -4.24 19.45
N TYR A 124 -5.97 -3.41 18.60
CA TYR A 124 -6.66 -2.75 17.50
C TYR A 124 -6.27 -3.39 16.17
N ARG A 125 -7.20 -3.41 15.22
CA ARG A 125 -6.93 -3.77 13.81
C ARG A 125 -7.75 -2.89 12.87
N LEU A 126 -7.34 -2.87 11.62
CA LEU A 126 -8.09 -2.27 10.52
C LEU A 126 -8.81 -3.37 9.75
N LEU A 127 -10.13 -3.26 9.65
CA LEU A 127 -10.91 -3.93 8.61
C LEU A 127 -10.96 -3.00 7.40
N VAL A 128 -10.58 -3.51 6.24
CA VAL A 128 -10.43 -2.71 5.01
C VAL A 128 -11.41 -3.25 3.99
N GLU A 129 -12.29 -2.39 3.50
CA GLU A 129 -13.30 -2.72 2.51
C GLU A 129 -13.03 -1.95 1.20
N PRO A 130 -13.30 -2.56 0.03
CA PRO A 130 -13.20 -1.90 -1.27
C PRO A 130 -14.15 -0.72 -1.45
#